data_AF-Q6H4S1-F1
#
_entry.id   AF-Q6H4S1-F1
#
_cell.length_a   1.000
_cell.length_b   1.000
_cell.length_c   1.000
_cell.angle_alpha   90.00
_cell.angle_beta   90.00
_cell.angle_gamma   90.00
#
_symmetry.space_group_name_H-M   'P 1'
#
loop_
_entity.id
_entity.type
_entity.pdbx_description
1 polymer ?
#
loop_
_entity_poly.entity_id
_entity_poly.type
_entity_poly.pdbx_seq_one_letter_code
_entity_poly.pdbx_strand_id
1 'polypeptide(L)' 'MRRLRAAAVARRVRELRRLVPGGEAVPAGRLLLRAAGYVAELRARVELLRALAALLTASCAAADDDGG' A
#
# COMPACT_ATOMS: atom_id res chain seq x y z
N MET A 1 1.11 -16.22 30.68
CA MET A 1 1.29 -14.94 29.93
C MET A 1 2.20 -15.02 28.71
N ARG A 2 3.46 -15.49 28.82
CA ARG A 2 4.45 -15.46 27.72
C ARG A 2 4.02 -16.21 26.44
N ARG A 3 3.39 -17.39 26.58
CA ARG A 3 2.90 -18.21 25.46
C ARG A 3 1.78 -17.55 24.64
N LEU A 4 0.86 -16.84 25.31
CA LEU A 4 -0.24 -16.13 24.64
C LEU A 4 0.27 -14.99 23.74
N ARG A 5 1.27 -14.24 24.23
CA ARG A 5 1.93 -13.19 23.44
C ARG A 5 2.62 -13.76 22.21
N ALA A 6 3.34 -14.88 22.35
CA ALA A 6 3.98 -15.56 21.22
C ALA A 6 2.95 -16.04 20.16
N ALA A 7 1.82 -16.61 20.60
CA ALA A 7 0.76 -17.04 19.70
C ALA A 7 0.11 -15.87 18.95
N ALA A 8 -0.11 -14.74 19.64
CA ALA A 8 -0.62 -13.52 19.03
C ALA A 8 0.35 -12.95 17.98
N VAL A 9 1.65 -12.90 18.29
CA VAL A 9 2.69 -12.47 17.35
C VAL A 9 2.73 -13.39 16.14
N ALA A 10 2.70 -14.71 16.33
CA ALA A 10 2.68 -15.66 15.23
C ALA A 10 1.45 -15.48 14.33
N ARG A 11 0.28 -15.17 14.89
CA ARG A 11 -0.93 -14.84 14.11
C ARG A 11 -0.72 -13.57 13.27
N ARG A 12 -0.19 -12.50 13.86
CA ARG A 12 0.09 -11.25 13.14
C ARG A 12 1.14 -11.42 12.04
N VAL A 13 2.18 -12.22 12.28
CA VAL A 13 3.17 -12.55 11.25
C VAL A 13 2.53 -13.29 10.07
N ARG A 14 1.65 -14.27 10.34
CA ARG A 14 0.90 -14.96 9.27
C ARG A 14 -0.01 -14.03 8.49
N GLU A 15 -0.73 -13.14 9.17
CA GLU A 15 -1.57 -12.13 8.53
C GLU A 15 -0.73 -11.23 7.63
N LEU A 16 0.41 -10.74 8.12
CA LEU A 16 1.28 -9.85 7.34
C LEU A 16 1.88 -10.53 6.10
N ARG A 17 2.23 -11.81 6.17
CA ARG A 17 2.75 -12.57 5.02
C ARG A 17 1.75 -12.66 3.86
N ARG A 18 0.45 -12.74 4.18
CA ARG A 18 -0.62 -12.78 3.18
C ARG A 18 -0.87 -11.43 2.52
N LEU A 19 -0.60 -10.33 3.24
CA LEU A 19 -0.83 -8.96 2.74
C LEU A 19 0.33 -8.42 1.90
N VAL A 20 1.56 -8.88 2.17
CA VAL A 20 2.76 -8.38 1.49
C VAL A 20 3.07 -9.27 0.29
N PRO A 21 3.21 -8.72 -0.94
CA PRO A 21 3.60 -9.49 -2.11
C PRO A 21 4.93 -10.22 -1.91
N GLY A 22 4.90 -11.55 -2.07
CA GLY A 22 6.03 -12.43 -1.81
C GLY A 22 6.33 -12.67 -0.32
N GLY A 23 5.47 -12.23 0.60
CA GLY A 23 5.70 -12.27 2.04
C GLY A 23 5.86 -13.68 2.62
N GLU A 24 5.23 -14.70 2.03
CA GLU A 24 5.37 -16.10 2.45
C GLU A 24 6.80 -16.63 2.32
N ALA A 25 7.56 -16.13 1.34
CA ALA A 25 8.97 -16.51 1.12
C ALA A 25 9.96 -15.70 1.97
N VAL A 26 9.49 -14.67 2.71
CA VAL A 26 10.35 -13.76 3.46
C VAL A 26 10.57 -14.26 4.90
N PRO A 27 11.84 -14.30 5.37
CA PRO A 27 12.14 -14.58 6.78
C PRO A 27 11.45 -13.58 7.71
N ALA A 28 10.94 -14.04 8.84
CA ALA A 28 10.15 -13.20 9.76
C ALA A 28 10.89 -11.92 10.19
N GLY A 29 12.22 -11.99 10.39
CA GLY A 29 13.04 -10.83 10.76
C GLY A 29 13.15 -9.74 9.68
N ARG A 30 12.85 -10.05 8.41
CA ARG A 30 12.85 -9.08 7.30
C ARG A 30 11.45 -8.72 6.80
N LEU A 31 10.40 -9.36 7.32
CA LEU A 31 9.03 -9.18 6.84
C LEU A 31 8.53 -7.74 7.03
N LEU A 32 8.89 -7.11 8.15
CA LEU A 32 8.53 -5.70 8.40
C LEU A 32 9.20 -4.74 7.42
N LEU A 33 10.47 -4.97 7.07
CA LEU A 33 11.17 -4.15 6.09
C LEU A 33 10.54 -4.29 4.70
N ARG A 34 10.20 -5.52 4.30
CA ARG A 34 9.48 -5.78 3.04
C ARG A 34 8.10 -5.09 3.04
N ALA A 35 7.37 -5.18 4.15
CA ALA A 35 6.08 -4.52 4.31
C ALA A 35 6.21 -2.99 4.19
N ALA A 36 7.22 -2.39 4.81
CA ALA A 36 7.48 -0.95 4.73
C ALA A 36 7.74 -0.51 3.28
N GLY A 37 8.56 -1.27 2.54
CA GLY A 37 8.78 -1.02 1.10
C GLY A 37 7.49 -1.09 0.29
N TYR A 38 6.65 -2.11 0.55
CA TYR A 38 5.37 -2.26 -0.15
C TYR A 38 4.38 -1.13 0.18
N VAL A 39 4.33 -0.67 1.43
CA VAL A 39 3.51 0.49 1.83
C VAL A 39 3.99 1.76 1.13
N ALA A 40 5.31 1.96 1.00
CA ALA A 40 5.85 3.11 0.28
C ALA A 40 5.48 3.07 -1.21
N GLU A 41 5.58 1.91 -1.86
CA GLU A 41 5.18 1.71 -3.26
C GLU A 41 3.68 2.00 -3.46
N LEU A 42 2.82 1.45 -2.61
CA LEU A 42 1.37 1.72 -2.67
C LEU A 42 1.06 3.20 -2.51
N ARG A 43 1.71 3.89 -1.57
CA ARG A 43 1.54 5.34 -1.39
C ARG A 43 1.94 6.10 -2.64
N ALA A 44 3.10 5.81 -3.22
CA ALA A 44 3.55 6.45 -4.45
C ALA A 44 2.56 6.22 -5.61
N ARG A 45 2.04 5.00 -5.75
CA ARG A 45 1.04 4.67 -6.77
C ARG A 45 -0.27 5.43 -6.58
N VAL A 46 -0.74 5.56 -5.35
CA VAL A 46 -1.95 6.34 -5.04
C VAL A 46 -1.74 7.82 -5.33
N GLU A 47 -0.61 8.40 -4.95
CA GLU A 47 -0.28 9.79 -5.26
C GLU A 47 -0.23 10.05 -6.78
N LEU A 48 0.41 9.15 -7.54
CA LEU A 48 0.42 9.23 -9.00
C LEU A 48 -1.00 9.20 -9.58
N LEU A 49 -1.85 8.26 -9.14
CA LEU A 49 -3.22 8.15 -9.62
C LEU A 49 -4.06 9.39 -9.29
N ARG A 50 -3.86 9.99 -8.11
CA ARG A 50 -4.51 11.25 -7.74
C ARG A 50 -4.07 12.40 -8.64
N ALA A 51 -2.78 12.51 -8.92
CA ALA A 51 -2.25 13.54 -9.82
C ALA A 51 -2.82 13.38 -11.24
N LEU A 52 -2.86 12.15 -11.76
CA LEU A 52 -3.46 11.86 -13.07
C LEU A 52 -4.96 12.18 -13.10
N ALA A 53 -5.71 11.84 -12.06
CA ALA A 53 -7.13 12.16 -11.95
C ALA A 53 -7.37 13.68 -11.91
N ALA A 54 -6.53 14.43 -11.20
CA ALA A 54 -6.59 15.89 -11.15
C ALA A 54 -6.33 16.51 -12.53
N LEU A 55 -5.33 16.01 -13.26
CA LEU A 55 -5.03 16.46 -14.63
C LEU A 55 -6.19 16.20 -15.59
N LEU A 56 -6.78 15.00 -15.55
CA LEU A 56 -7.93 14.66 -16.38
C LEU A 56 -9.13 15.56 -16.08
N THR A 57 -9.41 15.79 -14.80
CA THR A 57 -10.51 16.67 -14.36
C THR A 57 -10.29 18.11 -14.82
N ALA A 58 -9.07 18.63 -14.69
CA ALA A 58 -8.72 19.96 -15.15
C ALA A 58 -8.82 20.10 -16.68
N SER A 59 -8.40 19.08 -17.44
CA SER A 59 -8.53 19.09 -18.90
C SER A 59 -9.98 19.05 -19.39
N CYS A 60 -10.88 18.39 -18.64
CA CYS A 60 -12.31 18.40 -18.97
C CYS A 60 -12.93 19.77 -18.68
N ALA A 61 -12.58 20.40 -17.55
CA ALA A 61 -13.12 21.72 -17.20
C ALA A 61 -12.70 22.82 -18.19
N ALA A 62 -11.50 22.74 -18.76
CA ALA A 62 -11.04 23.70 -19.78
C ALA A 62 -11.82 23.60 -21.11
N ALA A 63 -12.39 22.44 -21.43
CA ALA A 63 -13.18 22.26 -22.65
C ALA A 63 -14.61 22.82 -22.54
N ASP A 64 -15.10 23.02 -21.32
CA ASP A 64 -16.44 23.57 -21.06
C ASP A 64 -16.45 25.12 -21.05
N ASP A 65 -15.29 25.77 -20.89
CA ASP A 65 -15.15 27.24 -20.80
C ASP A 65 -14.96 27.94 -22.16
N ASP A 66 -14.68 27.20 -23.24
CA ASP A 66 -14.47 27.73 -24.60
C ASP A 66 -15.79 27.87 -25.42
N GLY A 67 -16.96 27.73 -24.79
CA GLY A 67 -18.29 27.69 -25.43
C GLY A 67 -19.17 28.94 -25.31
N GLY A 68 -18.58 30.14 -25.10
CA GLY A 68 -19.29 31.43 -24.95
C GLY A 68 -19.24 32.34 -26.17
#